data_AF-A0A958Q625-F1
#
_entry.id   AF-A0A958Q625-F1
#
_cell.length_a   1.000
_cell.length_b   1.000
_cell.length_c   1.000
_cell.angle_alpha   90.00
_cell.angle_beta   90.00
_cell.angle_gamma   90.00
#
_symmetry.space_group_name_H-M   'P 1'
#
loop_
_entity.id
_entity.type
_entity.pdbx_description
1 polymer ?
#
loop_
_entity_poly.entity_id
_entity_poly.type
_entity_poly.pdbx_seq_one_letter_code
_entity_poly.pdbx_strand_id
1 'polypeptide(L)'
;MKKSKAPALRSKTVPADPEALELYQYAAGADATNTQRAYASDWKQFLLWCKKKKLEPLPAHPDDVARYIRDCAEKQKLKISTVRRRLSA
;
A
#
# COMPACT_ATOMS: atom_id res chain seq x y z
N MET A 1 17.99 -21.20 4.98
CA MET A 1 17.00 -20.35 5.69
C MET A 1 17.49 -18.90 5.72
N LYS A 2 17.04 -18.05 4.80
CA LYS A 2 17.33 -16.60 4.84
C LYS A 2 16.15 -15.90 5.50
N LYS A 3 16.34 -15.38 6.71
CA LYS A 3 15.34 -14.56 7.41
C LYS A 3 15.37 -13.17 6.78
N SER A 4 14.42 -12.87 5.90
CA SER A 4 14.24 -11.50 5.40
C SER A 4 13.51 -10.69 6.47
N LYS A 5 14.20 -9.72 7.05
CA LYS A 5 13.69 -8.79 8.05
C LYS A 5 12.78 -7.78 7.34
N ALA A 6 11.47 -7.82 7.62
CA ALA A 6 10.53 -6.82 7.14
C ALA A 6 10.99 -5.41 7.59
N PRO A 7 11.12 -4.43 6.69
CA PRO A 7 11.52 -3.09 7.09
C PRO A 7 10.36 -2.43 7.83
N ALA A 8 10.67 -1.90 9.01
CA ALA A 8 9.73 -1.12 9.81
C ALA A 8 9.37 0.16 9.04
N LEU A 9 8.18 0.20 8.46
CA LEU A 9 7.59 1.37 7.80
C LEU A 9 7.22 2.44 8.84
N ARG A 10 8.23 3.06 9.44
CA ARG A 10 8.12 4.36 10.11
C ARG A 10 9.48 5.03 10.27
N SER A 11 10.27 5.18 9.21
CA SER A 11 11.34 6.17 9.23
C SER A 11 10.73 7.53 8.90
N LYS A 12 10.77 8.46 9.87
CA LYS A 12 10.62 9.90 9.59
C LYS A 12 11.95 10.46 9.09
N THR A 13 12.62 9.75 8.19
CA THR A 13 13.89 10.21 7.63
C THR A 13 13.54 11.04 6.43
N VAL A 14 13.43 12.35 6.63
CA VAL A 14 13.66 13.29 5.54
C VAL A 14 15.02 12.93 4.94
N PRO A 15 15.14 12.69 3.62
CA PRO A 15 16.43 12.39 3.03
C PRO A 15 17.40 13.53 3.34
N ALA A 16 18.60 13.20 3.80
CA ALA A 16 19.65 14.17 4.04
C ALA A 16 20.24 14.72 2.72
N ASP A 17 20.08 13.94 1.64
CA ASP A 17 20.44 14.32 0.29
C ASP A 17 19.42 15.31 -0.31
N PRO A 18 19.86 16.51 -0.77
CA PRO A 18 18.98 17.50 -1.38
C PRO A 18 18.20 16.98 -2.59
N GLU A 19 18.81 16.15 -3.44
CA GLU A 19 18.15 15.60 -4.62
C GLU A 19 17.02 14.65 -4.20
N ALA A 20 17.28 13.74 -3.28
CA ALA A 20 16.25 12.90 -2.71
C ALA A 20 15.11 13.74 -2.10
N LEU A 21 15.41 14.79 -1.32
CA LEU A 21 14.37 15.66 -0.74
C LEU A 21 13.44 16.26 -1.80
N GLU A 22 14.00 16.75 -2.90
CA GLU A 22 13.23 17.26 -4.04
C GLU A 22 12.32 16.18 -4.64
N LEU A 23 12.84 14.98 -4.89
CA LEU A 23 12.05 13.86 -5.41
C LEU A 23 10.89 13.47 -4.49
N TYR A 24 11.11 13.44 -3.17
CA TYR A 24 10.04 13.16 -2.21
C TYR A 24 8.98 14.27 -2.17
N GLN A 25 9.38 15.54 -2.29
CA GLN A 25 8.44 16.66 -2.37
C GLN A 25 7.63 16.63 -3.66
N TYR A 26 8.28 16.34 -4.79
CA TYR A 26 7.61 16.16 -6.08
C TYR A 26 6.57 15.03 -6.00
N ALA A 27 6.96 13.87 -5.49
CA ALA A 27 6.04 12.73 -5.30
C ALA A 27 4.89 13.08 -4.34
N ALA A 28 5.16 13.83 -3.27
CA ALA A 28 4.14 14.29 -2.34
C ALA A 28 3.23 15.40 -2.92
N GLY A 29 3.61 16.04 -4.02
CA GLY A 29 2.79 17.02 -4.74
C GLY A 29 2.01 16.44 -5.93
N ALA A 30 2.32 15.20 -6.34
CA ALA A 30 1.76 14.61 -7.57
C ALA A 30 0.26 14.30 -7.47
N ASP A 31 -0.23 14.01 -6.27
CA ASP A 31 -1.63 13.66 -6.00
C ASP A 31 -2.30 14.69 -5.09
N ALA A 32 -3.60 14.91 -5.30
CA ALA A 32 -4.40 15.70 -4.38
C ALA A 32 -4.41 15.09 -2.95
N THR A 33 -4.41 15.92 -1.92
CA THR A 33 -4.34 15.51 -0.51
C THR A 33 -5.40 14.47 -0.13
N ASN A 34 -6.62 14.56 -0.70
CA ASN A 34 -7.67 13.58 -0.45
C ASN A 34 -7.36 12.22 -1.08
N THR A 35 -6.76 12.20 -2.27
CA THR A 35 -6.32 10.98 -2.96
C THR A 35 -5.22 10.28 -2.16
N GLN A 36 -4.22 11.03 -1.68
CA GLN A 36 -3.15 10.49 -0.83
C GLN A 36 -3.68 9.84 0.45
N ARG A 37 -4.61 10.51 1.14
CA ARG A 37 -5.26 9.95 2.33
C ARG A 37 -6.04 8.68 2.02
N ALA A 38 -6.72 8.65 0.88
CA ALA A 38 -7.48 7.50 0.42
C ALA A 38 -6.55 6.31 0.14
N TYR A 39 -5.45 6.52 -0.57
CA TYR A 39 -4.44 5.49 -0.86
C TYR A 39 -3.75 5.00 0.42
N ALA A 40 -3.38 5.90 1.34
CA ALA A 40 -2.81 5.51 2.62
C ALA A 40 -3.78 4.65 3.47
N SER A 41 -5.09 4.91 3.36
CA SER A 41 -6.11 4.07 4.01
C SER A 41 -6.23 2.71 3.33
N ASP A 42 -6.28 2.69 1.99
CA ASP A 42 -6.37 1.46 1.21
C ASP A 42 -5.17 0.54 1.45
N TRP A 43 -3.96 1.11 1.50
CA TRP A 43 -2.74 0.36 1.82
C TRP A 43 -2.81 -0.30 3.20
N LYS A 44 -3.30 0.42 4.23
CA LYS A 44 -3.51 -0.16 5.56
C LYS A 44 -4.47 -1.35 5.53
N GLN A 45 -5.52 -1.30 4.70
CA GLN A 45 -6.47 -2.41 4.56
C GLN A 45 -5.81 -3.64 3.92
N PHE A 46 -4.97 -3.42 2.90
CA PHE A 46 -4.19 -4.49 2.29
C PHE A 46 -3.22 -5.13 3.30
N LEU A 47 -2.43 -4.31 4.02
CA LEU A 47 -1.50 -4.79 5.05
C LEU A 47 -2.21 -5.63 6.13
N LEU A 48 -3.38 -5.18 6.58
CA LEU A 48 -4.18 -5.92 7.56
C LEU A 48 -4.68 -7.26 6.99
N TRP A 49 -5.08 -7.29 5.72
CA TRP A 49 -5.49 -8.52 5.05
C TRP A 49 -4.32 -9.50 4.90
N CYS A 50 -3.14 -9.03 4.46
CA CYS A 50 -1.92 -9.84 4.39
C CYS A 50 -1.56 -10.42 5.76
N LYS A 51 -1.60 -9.61 6.82
CA LYS A 51 -1.35 -10.07 8.20
C LYS A 51 -2.30 -11.19 8.62
N LYS A 52 -3.60 -11.05 8.34
CA LYS A 52 -4.61 -12.10 8.65
C LYS A 52 -4.36 -13.39 7.88
N LYS A 53 -3.78 -13.30 6.68
CA LYS A 53 -3.46 -14.44 5.81
C LYS A 53 -2.03 -14.98 6.01
N LYS A 54 -1.24 -14.35 6.89
CA LYS A 54 0.18 -14.64 7.11
C LYS A 54 1.00 -14.55 5.82
N LEU A 55 0.69 -13.56 4.99
CA LEU A 55 1.38 -13.25 3.73
C LEU A 55 2.32 -12.07 3.92
N GLU A 56 3.44 -12.08 3.19
CA GLU A 56 4.33 -10.93 3.11
C GLU A 56 3.70 -9.88 2.18
N PRO A 57 3.49 -8.63 2.61
CA PRO A 57 2.83 -7.62 1.80
C PRO A 57 3.73 -7.06 0.68
N LEU A 58 5.06 -7.11 0.82
CA LEU A 58 6.01 -6.64 -0.19
C LEU A 58 7.28 -7.52 -0.24
N PRO A 59 7.73 -7.95 -1.44
CA PRO A 59 7.04 -7.81 -2.73
C PRO A 59 5.78 -8.69 -2.78
N ALA A 60 4.64 -8.12 -3.16
CA ALA A 60 3.38 -8.86 -3.24
C ALA A 60 3.39 -9.82 -4.44
N HIS A 61 2.98 -11.07 -4.23
CA HIS A 61 2.74 -12.00 -5.34
C HIS A 61 1.44 -11.60 -6.08
N PRO A 62 1.40 -11.61 -7.43
CA PRO A 62 0.20 -11.25 -8.19
C PRO A 62 -1.06 -12.01 -7.75
N ASP A 63 -0.93 -13.30 -7.44
CA ASP A 63 -2.04 -14.12 -6.93
C ASP A 63 -2.59 -13.64 -5.59
N ASP A 64 -1.74 -13.08 -4.71
CA ASP A 64 -2.18 -12.54 -3.43
C ASP A 64 -2.96 -11.24 -3.62
N VAL A 65 -2.53 -10.41 -4.56
CA VAL A 65 -3.29 -9.21 -4.97
C VAL A 65 -4.64 -9.61 -5.56
N ALA A 66 -4.68 -10.58 -6.47
CA ALA A 66 -5.93 -11.08 -7.05
C ALA A 66 -6.88 -11.64 -5.97
N ARG A 67 -6.35 -12.41 -5.01
CA ARG A 67 -7.12 -12.92 -3.86
C ARG A 67 -7.66 -11.78 -2.99
N TYR A 68 -6.86 -10.74 -2.73
CA TYR A 68 -7.30 -9.58 -1.97
C TYR A 68 -8.45 -8.84 -2.67
N ILE A 69 -8.33 -8.61 -3.98
CA ILE A 69 -9.37 -7.94 -4.78
C ILE A 69 -10.67 -8.75 -4.80
N ARG A 70 -10.59 -10.07 -5.01
CA ARG A 70 -11.76 -10.94 -4.89
C ARG A 70 -12.39 -10.85 -3.50
N ASP A 71 -11.59 -10.94 -2.43
CA ASP A 71 -12.09 -10.83 -1.06
C ASP A 71 -12.74 -9.45 -0.79
N CYS A 72 -12.23 -8.37 -1.39
CA CYS A 72 -12.83 -7.03 -1.33
C CYS A 72 -14.22 -6.99 -1.98
N ALA A 73 -14.38 -7.61 -3.16
CA ALA A 73 -15.65 -7.66 -3.86
C ALA A 73 -16.65 -8.62 -3.19
N GLU A 74 -16.22 -9.83 -2.84
CA GLU A 74 -17.13 -10.90 -2.44
C GLU A 74 -17.38 -10.95 -0.93
N LYS A 75 -16.38 -10.66 -0.10
CA LYS A 75 -16.50 -10.78 1.37
C LYS A 75 -16.81 -9.44 2.02
N GLN A 76 -16.13 -8.38 1.58
CA GLN A 76 -16.38 -7.03 2.08
C GLN A 76 -17.53 -6.32 1.34
N LYS A 77 -18.03 -6.91 0.23
CA LYS A 77 -19.13 -6.36 -0.59
C LYS A 77 -18.90 -4.91 -1.01
N LEU A 78 -17.65 -4.55 -1.31
CA LEU A 78 -17.31 -3.19 -1.69
C LEU A 78 -17.80 -2.87 -3.10
N LYS A 79 -18.20 -1.61 -3.30
CA LYS A 79 -18.54 -1.07 -4.63
C LYS A 79 -17.33 -1.18 -5.57
N ILE A 80 -17.59 -1.41 -6.86
CA ILE A 80 -16.55 -1.54 -7.91
C ILE A 80 -15.60 -0.34 -7.92
N SER A 81 -16.11 0.88 -7.73
CA SER A 81 -15.28 2.09 -7.66
C SER A 81 -14.25 2.04 -6.53
N THR A 82 -14.64 1.50 -5.36
CA THR A 82 -13.73 1.32 -4.22
C THR A 82 -12.73 0.20 -4.47
N VAL A 83 -13.16 -0.91 -5.09
CA VAL A 83 -12.27 -2.03 -5.44
C VAL A 83 -11.19 -1.58 -6.43
N ARG A 84 -11.58 -0.83 -7.47
CA ARG A 84 -10.64 -0.26 -8.45
C ARG A 84 -9.64 0.68 -7.77
N ARG A 85 -10.11 1.57 -6.91
CA ARG A 85 -9.23 2.48 -6.17
C ARG A 85 -8.21 1.72 -5.31
N ARG A 86 -8.64 0.66 -4.61
CA ARG A 86 -7.74 -0.20 -3.83
C ARG A 86 -6.73 -0.99 -4.65
N LEU A 87 -6.99 -1.22 -5.95
CA LEU A 87 -6.04 -1.85 -6.87
C LEU A 87 -4.99 -0.84 -7.37
N SER A 88 -5.35 0.45 -7.45
CA SER A 88 -4.44 1.51 -7.89
C SER A 88 -3.54 2.08 -6.79
N ALA A 89 -3.97 1.96 -5.53
CA ALA A 89 -3.24 2.40 -4.35
C ALA A 89 -2.06 1.49 -4.02
#